data_AF-H9FLK9-F1
#
_entry.id   AF-H9FLK9-F1
#
_cell.length_a   1.000
_cell.length_b   1.000
_cell.length_c   1.000
_cell.angle_alpha   90.00
_cell.angle_beta   90.00
_cell.angle_gamma   90.00
#
_symmetry.space_group_name_H-M   'P 1'
#
loop_
_entity.id
_entity.type
_entity.pdbx_description
1 polymer ?
#
loop_
_entity_poly.entity_id
_entity_poly.type
_entity_poly.pdbx_seq_one_letter_code
_entity_poly.pdbx_strand_id
1 'polypeptide(L)'
;LLKEAEFHAEKREYELNRRRQLGLSSSHHSLDNADFDNKDDDKHDQRLLSQFGIWFLVSLCTPSENTPTESLARLVAMVFQWFHSTAYMMDDEVGSLVEKLKPQFVTKWLKTVCDVRFDVMVMCLLPKPMEFARVGGYWDKSCSTVTQLKEGLNRILCLIPYNVISQSVWECIMPEWLEAIRTEVPDNQLKEFREVLSKMFDIELCPLPFSMEEMFGFISCRFTGYPSSVQEQALLWLHVLSELDIMVPLQLLISMFSDGVNSVKELANQRKSRVSELAGNLASRRVSVASDPGRRVQHNMLSPFHSPFQSPFRSPMRSPFRSPFKNFGHPGGRTIDFDCEDD
;
A
#
# COMPACT_ATOMS: atom_id res chain seq x y z
N LEU A 1 31.68 22.96 8.47
CA LEU A 1 31.11 21.60 8.40
C LEU A 1 32.14 20.49 8.61
N LEU A 2 32.99 20.07 7.66
CA LEU A 2 34.06 19.08 7.98
C LEU A 2 35.06 19.63 9.03
N LYS A 3 35.48 20.89 8.84
CA LYS A 3 36.28 21.65 9.81
C LYS A 3 35.60 21.89 11.16
N GLU A 4 34.27 21.76 11.20
CA GLU A 4 33.45 22.04 12.38
C GLU A 4 33.27 20.77 13.19
N ALA A 5 33.10 19.62 12.52
CA ALA A 5 33.21 18.31 13.13
C ALA A 5 34.62 18.05 13.71
N GLU A 6 35.68 18.48 13.02
CA GLU A 6 37.06 18.43 13.55
C GLU A 6 37.19 19.29 14.82
N PHE A 7 36.66 20.52 14.80
CA PHE A 7 36.68 21.40 15.96
C PHE A 7 35.94 20.82 17.18
N HIS A 8 34.78 20.18 16.97
CA HIS A 8 34.05 19.53 18.06
C HIS A 8 34.74 18.26 18.58
N ALA A 9 35.43 17.50 17.71
CA ALA A 9 36.23 16.35 18.11
C ALA A 9 37.47 16.77 18.91
N GLU A 10 38.19 17.80 18.46
CA GLU A 10 39.34 18.37 19.17
C GLU A 10 38.95 18.96 20.53
N LYS A 11 37.80 19.65 20.62
CA LYS A 11 37.29 20.19 21.88
C LYS A 11 36.96 19.08 22.89
N ARG A 12 36.35 17.98 22.42
CA ARG A 12 36.03 16.81 23.24
C ARG A 12 37.30 16.11 23.74
N GLU A 13 38.33 15.99 22.90
CA GLU A 13 39.62 15.40 23.27
C GLU A 13 40.39 16.27 24.27
N TYR A 14 40.36 17.60 24.10
CA TYR A 14 40.96 18.56 25.02
C TYR A 14 40.33 18.49 26.42
N GLU A 15 39.01 18.40 26.52
CA GLU A 15 38.31 18.23 27.81
C GLU A 15 38.63 16.89 28.47
N LEU A 16 38.75 15.82 27.68
CA LEU A 16 39.12 14.50 28.17
C LEU A 16 40.55 14.47 28.72
N ASN A 17 41.49 15.11 28.03
CA ASN A 17 42.87 15.24 28.48
C ASN A 17 43.01 16.18 29.68
N ARG A 18 42.21 17.25 29.78
CA ARG A 18 42.12 18.11 30.97
C ARG A 18 41.64 17.34 32.20
N ARG A 19 40.63 16.46 32.05
CA ARG A 19 40.14 15.60 33.14
C ARG A 19 41.19 14.57 33.60
N ARG A 20 41.98 14.03 32.67
CA ARG A 20 43.12 13.15 32.99
C ARG A 20 44.25 13.88 33.72
N GLN A 21 44.58 15.11 33.33
CA GLN A 21 45.61 15.93 33.98
C GLN A 21 45.23 16.39 35.39
N LEU A 22 43.94 16.58 35.66
CA LEU A 22 43.43 16.91 37.00
C LEU A 22 43.39 15.71 37.97
N GLY A 23 43.92 14.55 37.57
CA GLY A 23 44.02 13.37 38.45
C GLY A 23 42.67 12.75 38.81
N LEU A 24 41.59 13.06 38.09
CA LEU A 24 40.25 12.51 38.31
C LEU A 24 40.10 11.08 37.74
N SER A 25 41.20 10.35 37.58
CA SER A 25 41.16 8.96 37.13
C SER A 25 41.02 8.00 38.31
N SER A 26 39.83 7.40 38.33
CA SER A 26 39.43 6.09 38.84
C SER A 26 39.04 5.88 40.30
N SER A 27 37.84 5.27 40.39
CA SER A 27 37.44 4.16 41.27
C SER A 27 37.18 4.46 42.75
N HIS A 28 35.90 4.47 43.13
CA HIS A 28 35.30 3.42 43.96
C HIS A 28 33.76 3.51 43.88
N HIS A 29 33.11 2.36 43.78
CA HIS A 29 31.65 2.20 43.73
C HIS A 29 30.94 2.95 44.86
N SER A 30 30.06 3.88 44.49
CA SER A 30 28.89 4.24 45.30
C SER A 30 27.68 4.14 44.38
N LEU A 31 26.91 3.07 44.57
CA LEU A 31 25.56 2.95 44.04
C LEU A 31 24.71 3.94 44.85
N ASP A 32 24.65 5.20 44.43
CA ASP A 32 23.56 6.09 44.79
C ASP A 32 23.60 7.33 43.89
N ASN A 33 22.54 7.47 43.08
CA ASN A 33 22.09 8.69 42.42
C ASN A 33 23.06 9.36 41.42
N ALA A 34 23.13 8.80 40.22
CA ALA A 34 23.52 9.52 39.00
C ALA A 34 22.72 9.05 37.77
N ASP A 35 21.40 8.86 37.92
CA ASP A 35 20.46 8.81 36.78
C ASP A 35 20.18 10.23 36.24
N PHE A 36 21.24 11.03 36.09
CA PHE A 36 21.17 12.35 35.47
C PHE A 36 21.32 12.17 33.95
N ASP A 37 20.18 12.25 33.27
CA ASP A 37 19.97 12.90 31.96
C ASP A 37 20.65 12.35 30.68
N ASN A 38 21.24 11.15 30.68
CA ASN A 38 21.79 10.58 29.42
C ASN A 38 20.73 10.19 28.37
N LYS A 39 19.45 10.05 28.75
CA LYS A 39 18.40 9.61 27.81
C LYS A 39 18.04 10.68 26.77
N ASP A 40 18.20 11.95 27.11
CA ASP A 40 17.88 13.03 26.19
C ASP A 40 19.06 13.36 25.26
N ASP A 41 20.30 13.19 25.74
CA ASP A 41 21.50 13.16 24.90
C ASP A 41 21.47 12.00 23.89
N ASP A 42 21.09 10.78 24.32
CA ASP A 42 20.97 9.62 23.42
C ASP A 42 19.91 9.82 22.32
N LYS A 43 18.77 10.45 22.65
CA LYS A 43 17.74 10.79 21.67
C LYS A 43 18.22 11.88 20.72
N HIS A 44 18.96 12.87 21.21
CA HIS A 44 19.54 13.93 20.38
C HIS A 44 20.54 13.34 19.37
N ASP A 45 21.44 12.46 19.83
CA ASP A 45 22.42 11.77 18.99
C ASP A 45 21.75 10.84 17.97
N GLN A 46 20.69 10.13 18.36
CA GLN A 46 19.91 9.29 17.43
C GLN A 46 19.22 10.13 16.35
N ARG A 47 18.67 11.29 16.70
CA ARG A 47 18.06 12.22 15.74
C ARG A 47 19.10 12.77 14.76
N LEU A 48 20.26 13.19 15.26
CA LEU A 48 21.37 13.68 14.45
C LEU A 48 21.89 12.57 13.50
N LEU A 49 22.07 11.35 14.00
CA LEU A 49 22.49 10.21 13.19
C LEU A 49 21.48 9.87 12.08
N SER A 50 20.18 10.03 12.35
CA SER A 50 19.13 9.82 11.35
C SER A 50 19.25 10.80 10.17
N GLN A 51 19.69 12.03 10.41
CA GLN A 51 19.92 13.03 9.35
C GLN A 51 21.06 12.59 8.43
N PHE A 52 22.18 12.12 9.00
CA PHE A 52 23.33 11.62 8.23
C PHE A 52 22.98 10.35 7.46
N GLY A 53 22.22 9.43 8.06
CA GLY A 53 21.77 8.20 7.41
C GLY A 53 20.91 8.48 6.17
N ILE A 54 19.96 9.41 6.28
CA ILE A 54 19.13 9.84 5.16
C ILE A 54 19.94 10.56 4.09
N TRP A 55 20.86 11.45 4.49
CA TRP A 55 21.73 12.13 3.54
C TRP A 55 22.61 11.14 2.75
N PHE A 56 23.17 10.14 3.42
CA PHE A 56 23.96 9.08 2.78
C PHE A 56 23.11 8.26 1.80
N LEU A 57 21.88 7.90 2.20
CA LEU A 57 20.94 7.18 1.35
C LEU A 57 20.65 7.96 0.07
N VAL A 58 20.26 9.24 0.18
CA VAL A 58 19.93 10.05 -1.00
C VAL A 58 21.17 10.32 -1.87
N SER A 59 22.34 10.48 -1.27
CA SER A 59 23.57 10.84 -2.00
C SER A 59 24.21 9.66 -2.72
N LEU A 60 24.06 8.44 -2.20
CA LEU A 60 24.80 7.26 -2.70
C LEU A 60 23.92 6.19 -3.31
N CYS A 61 22.62 6.18 -3.02
CA CYS A 61 21.67 5.31 -3.70
C CYS A 61 20.94 6.10 -4.79
N THR A 62 21.39 6.00 -6.04
CA THR A 62 20.60 6.45 -7.20
C THR A 62 19.78 5.26 -7.72
N PRO A 63 18.45 5.25 -7.50
CA PRO A 63 17.61 4.15 -7.92
C PRO A 63 17.60 4.04 -9.45
N SER A 64 17.65 2.81 -9.96
CA SER A 64 17.57 2.49 -11.38
C SER A 64 16.76 1.22 -11.58
N GLU A 65 16.38 0.93 -12.82
CA GLU A 65 15.68 -0.31 -13.18
C GLU A 65 16.48 -1.57 -12.80
N ASN A 66 17.81 -1.47 -12.76
CA ASN A 66 18.73 -2.57 -12.44
C ASN A 66 19.03 -2.71 -10.95
N THR A 67 18.57 -1.78 -10.11
CA THR A 67 18.83 -1.83 -8.67
C THR A 67 18.13 -3.05 -8.06
N PRO A 68 18.83 -3.91 -7.30
CA PRO A 68 18.23 -5.11 -6.72
C PRO A 68 16.98 -4.78 -5.89
N THR A 69 15.86 -5.43 -6.22
CA THR A 69 14.55 -5.19 -5.60
C THR A 69 14.58 -5.26 -4.08
N GLU A 70 15.25 -6.28 -3.54
CA GLU A 70 15.32 -6.53 -2.09
C GLU A 70 16.02 -5.38 -1.33
N SER A 71 17.16 -4.93 -1.87
CA SER A 71 17.93 -3.83 -1.30
C SER A 71 17.20 -2.51 -1.42
N LEU A 72 16.62 -2.21 -2.58
CA LEU A 72 15.87 -0.99 -2.79
C LEU A 72 14.63 -0.94 -1.88
N ALA A 73 13.91 -2.05 -1.75
CA ALA A 73 12.74 -2.14 -0.89
C ALA A 73 13.06 -1.93 0.59
N ARG A 74 14.18 -2.48 1.09
CA ARG A 74 14.68 -2.18 2.44
C ARG A 74 14.90 -0.70 2.66
N LEU A 75 15.59 -0.05 1.72
CA LEU A 75 15.88 1.38 1.80
C LEU A 75 14.61 2.22 1.77
N VAL A 76 13.67 1.91 0.87
CA VAL A 76 12.37 2.59 0.79
C VAL A 76 11.57 2.39 2.09
N ALA A 77 11.51 1.17 2.61
CA ALA A 77 10.82 0.88 3.87
C ALA A 77 11.46 1.60 5.07
N MET A 78 12.79 1.67 5.13
CA MET A 78 13.52 2.46 6.13
C MET A 78 13.15 3.95 6.04
N VAL A 79 13.08 4.50 4.83
CA VAL A 79 12.68 5.89 4.61
C VAL A 79 11.24 6.13 5.10
N PHE A 80 10.28 5.26 4.75
CA PHE A 80 8.90 5.39 5.26
C PHE A 80 8.82 5.29 6.77
N GLN A 81 9.58 4.36 7.37
CA GLN A 81 9.65 4.25 8.82
C GLN A 81 10.25 5.50 9.45
N TRP A 82 11.24 6.12 8.81
CA TRP A 82 11.82 7.38 9.26
C TRP A 82 10.83 8.54 9.19
N PHE A 83 10.02 8.67 8.14
CA PHE A 83 8.92 9.65 8.09
C PHE A 83 7.98 9.50 9.28
N HIS A 84 7.56 8.27 9.58
CA HIS A 84 6.66 7.99 10.69
C HIS A 84 7.31 8.30 12.06
N SER A 85 8.53 7.81 12.30
CA SER A 85 9.24 8.04 13.58
C SER A 85 9.60 9.50 13.83
N THR A 86 9.62 10.34 12.79
CA THR A 86 9.95 11.77 12.89
C THR A 86 8.74 12.70 12.78
N ALA A 87 7.54 12.18 12.54
CA ALA A 87 6.33 12.98 12.31
C ALA A 87 5.92 13.85 13.52
N TYR A 88 6.32 13.44 14.73
CA TYR A 88 5.99 14.13 15.99
C TYR A 88 7.25 14.60 16.74
N MET A 89 8.31 14.92 16.00
CA MET A 89 9.49 15.52 16.62
C MET A 89 9.18 16.88 17.22
N MET A 90 9.93 17.24 18.26
CA MET A 90 9.85 18.57 18.87
C MET A 90 10.22 19.65 17.84
N ASP A 91 9.59 20.81 17.93
CA ASP A 91 9.92 21.99 17.11
C ASP A 91 11.20 22.68 17.63
N ASP A 92 12.28 21.91 17.70
CA ASP A 92 13.63 22.36 18.01
C ASP A 92 14.46 22.45 16.72
N GLU A 93 15.71 22.91 16.82
CA GLU A 93 16.59 23.08 15.65
C GLU A 93 16.77 21.78 14.84
N VAL A 94 16.86 20.64 15.54
CA VAL A 94 17.03 19.31 14.96
C VAL A 94 15.75 18.87 14.24
N GLY A 95 14.59 19.04 14.86
CA GLY A 95 13.29 18.77 14.26
C GLY A 95 13.04 19.63 13.02
N SER A 96 13.33 20.94 13.11
CA SER A 96 13.21 21.86 11.97
C SER A 96 14.09 21.45 10.79
N LEU A 97 15.33 20.99 11.05
CA LEU A 97 16.22 20.49 10.01
C LEU A 97 15.69 19.20 9.38
N VAL A 98 15.21 18.25 10.19
CA VAL A 98 14.58 17.01 9.70
C VAL A 98 13.39 17.31 8.80
N GLU A 99 12.51 18.23 9.21
CA GLU A 99 11.37 18.65 8.42
C GLU A 99 11.77 19.33 7.09
N LYS A 100 12.89 20.05 7.05
CA LYS A 100 13.44 20.61 5.81
C LYS A 100 14.01 19.53 4.89
N LEU A 101 14.67 18.51 5.43
CA LEU A 101 15.29 17.44 4.65
C LEU A 101 14.26 16.62 3.86
N LYS A 102 13.08 16.38 4.44
CA LYS A 102 11.99 15.59 3.84
C LYS A 102 11.64 16.09 2.41
N PRO A 103 11.15 17.31 2.20
CA PRO A 103 10.81 17.81 0.86
C PRO A 103 12.04 18.19 0.01
N GLN A 104 13.17 18.54 0.62
CA GLN A 104 14.35 18.99 -0.14
C GLN A 104 15.07 17.85 -0.85
N PHE A 105 15.15 16.69 -0.22
CA PHE A 105 15.96 15.56 -0.67
C PHE A 105 15.16 14.27 -0.76
N VAL A 106 14.44 13.91 0.30
CA VAL A 106 13.86 12.56 0.43
C VAL A 106 12.68 12.35 -0.50
N THR A 107 11.77 13.32 -0.61
CA THR A 107 10.63 13.22 -1.55
C THR A 107 11.09 13.16 -3.00
N LYS A 108 12.15 13.89 -3.36
CA LYS A 108 12.73 13.82 -4.71
C LYS A 108 13.29 12.43 -5.00
N TRP A 109 14.01 11.85 -4.04
CA TRP A 109 14.51 10.49 -4.14
C TRP A 109 13.38 9.46 -4.27
N LEU A 110 12.35 9.56 -3.42
CA LEU A 110 11.16 8.70 -3.48
C LEU A 110 10.40 8.85 -4.80
N LYS A 111 10.34 10.06 -5.35
CA LYS A 111 9.76 10.30 -6.68
C LYS A 111 10.56 9.56 -7.76
N THR A 112 11.90 9.64 -7.74
CA THR A 112 12.74 8.86 -8.65
C THR A 112 12.52 7.36 -8.50
N VAL A 113 12.40 6.84 -7.27
CA VAL A 113 12.03 5.43 -7.04
C VAL A 113 10.69 5.10 -7.68
N CYS A 114 9.68 5.94 -7.46
CA CYS A 114 8.35 5.76 -8.00
C CYS A 114 8.34 5.76 -9.54
N ASP A 115 9.16 6.61 -10.17
CA ASP A 115 9.27 6.72 -11.63
C ASP A 115 9.97 5.50 -12.26
N VAL A 116 11.03 4.95 -11.62
CA VAL A 116 11.85 3.87 -12.19
C VAL A 116 11.49 2.46 -11.68
N ARG A 117 10.93 2.35 -10.48
CA ARG A 117 10.61 1.10 -9.77
C ARG A 117 9.30 1.24 -9.00
N PHE A 118 8.23 1.62 -9.69
CA PHE A 118 6.88 1.79 -9.14
C PHE A 118 6.39 0.56 -8.34
N ASP A 119 6.72 -0.64 -8.80
CA ASP A 119 6.42 -1.90 -8.11
C ASP A 119 7.02 -1.97 -6.70
N VAL A 120 8.24 -1.44 -6.51
CA VAL A 120 8.88 -1.39 -5.19
C VAL A 120 8.17 -0.40 -4.26
N MET A 121 7.76 0.75 -4.82
CA MET A 121 6.99 1.76 -4.08
C MET A 121 5.69 1.15 -3.52
N VAL A 122 4.89 0.52 -4.40
CA VAL A 122 3.62 -0.12 -4.03
C VAL A 122 3.85 -1.25 -3.02
N MET A 123 4.80 -2.15 -3.30
CA MET A 123 5.09 -3.31 -2.43
C MET A 123 5.42 -2.91 -0.99
N CYS A 124 6.16 -1.81 -0.79
CA CYS A 124 6.54 -1.34 0.54
C CYS A 124 5.37 -0.69 1.33
N LEU A 125 4.32 -0.26 0.61
CA LEU A 125 3.14 0.41 1.17
C LEU A 125 1.94 -0.52 1.36
N LEU A 126 2.04 -1.80 0.97
CA LEU A 126 0.99 -2.80 1.22
C LEU A 126 0.81 -3.07 2.73
N PRO A 127 -0.39 -3.52 3.16
CA PRO A 127 -0.64 -3.91 4.56
C PRO A 127 0.26 -5.04 5.04
N LYS A 128 0.64 -5.94 4.12
CA LYS A 128 1.55 -7.06 4.37
C LYS A 128 2.70 -7.01 3.37
N PRO A 129 3.70 -6.13 3.58
CA PRO A 129 4.84 -6.05 2.69
C PRO A 129 5.67 -7.34 2.79
N MET A 130 6.51 -7.55 1.78
CA MET A 130 7.46 -8.66 1.75
C MET A 130 8.39 -8.64 2.96
N GLU A 131 8.86 -9.81 3.40
CA GLU A 131 9.64 -9.95 4.63
C GLU A 131 10.86 -9.02 4.69
N PHE A 132 11.61 -8.91 3.58
CA PHE A 132 12.75 -8.01 3.51
C PHE A 132 12.37 -6.51 3.59
N ALA A 133 11.13 -6.12 3.31
CA ALA A 133 10.63 -4.75 3.41
C ALA A 133 9.98 -4.45 4.79
N ARG A 134 9.94 -5.43 5.70
CA ARG A 134 9.47 -5.26 7.08
C ARG A 134 10.61 -4.73 7.94
N VAL A 135 10.85 -3.43 7.85
CA VAL A 135 11.97 -2.79 8.54
C VAL A 135 11.47 -1.85 9.63
N GLY A 136 11.93 -2.07 10.86
CA GLY A 136 11.74 -1.15 11.97
C GLY A 136 10.33 -1.12 12.55
N GLY A 137 10.15 -0.31 13.60
CA GLY A 137 8.84 0.05 14.13
C GLY A 137 8.11 -1.13 14.78
N TYR A 138 6.91 -1.43 14.29
CA TYR A 138 6.08 -2.51 14.83
C TYR A 138 6.53 -3.90 14.35
N TRP A 139 7.39 -3.99 13.33
CA TRP A 139 7.93 -5.27 12.86
C TRP A 139 8.92 -5.88 13.85
N ASP A 140 9.59 -5.05 14.65
CA ASP A 140 10.54 -5.50 15.68
C ASP A 140 9.86 -5.87 17.01
N LYS A 141 8.53 -5.72 17.09
CA LYS A 141 7.73 -5.94 18.29
C LYS A 141 6.68 -7.00 18.04
N SER A 142 6.46 -7.89 19.01
CA SER A 142 5.28 -8.75 19.00
C SER A 142 4.04 -7.88 19.25
N CYS A 143 3.23 -7.66 18.22
CA CYS A 143 1.99 -6.90 18.29
C CYS A 143 0.86 -7.59 17.51
N SER A 144 -0.39 -7.25 17.83
CA SER A 144 -1.56 -7.83 17.17
C SER A 144 -1.67 -7.34 15.72
N THR A 145 -2.38 -8.09 14.87
CA THR A 145 -2.68 -7.68 13.49
C THR A 145 -3.33 -6.29 13.43
N VAL A 146 -4.23 -5.98 14.38
CA VAL A 146 -4.88 -4.67 14.49
C VAL A 146 -3.85 -3.56 14.69
N THR A 147 -2.90 -3.74 15.61
CA THR A 147 -1.81 -2.78 15.82
C THR A 147 -0.94 -2.63 14.57
N GLN A 148 -0.58 -3.73 13.91
CA GLN A 148 0.23 -3.70 12.69
C GLN A 148 -0.45 -2.89 11.57
N LEU A 149 -1.74 -3.14 11.34
CA LEU A 149 -2.50 -2.43 10.32
C LEU A 149 -2.66 -0.95 10.67
N LYS A 150 -2.96 -0.62 11.94
CA LYS A 150 -3.11 0.76 12.39
C LYS A 150 -1.83 1.56 12.23
N GLU A 151 -0.69 1.00 12.67
CA GLU A 151 0.61 1.65 12.53
C GLU A 151 1.04 1.77 11.06
N GLY A 152 0.73 0.76 10.24
CA GLY A 152 1.01 0.84 8.81
C GLY A 152 0.21 1.92 8.07
N LEU A 153 -1.07 2.13 8.44
CA LEU A 153 -1.84 3.28 7.96
C LEU A 153 -1.28 4.60 8.49
N ASN A 154 -0.94 4.71 9.77
CA ASN A 154 -0.31 5.93 10.30
C ASN A 154 0.99 6.27 9.56
N ARG A 155 1.78 5.26 9.17
CA ARG A 155 2.96 5.46 8.34
C ARG A 155 2.61 6.02 6.96
N ILE A 156 1.54 5.55 6.31
CA ILE A 156 1.05 6.13 5.04
C ILE A 156 0.58 7.57 5.26
N LEU A 157 -0.15 7.84 6.35
CA LEU A 157 -0.64 9.18 6.69
C LEU A 157 0.52 10.18 6.82
N CYS A 158 1.65 9.76 7.41
CA CYS A 158 2.86 10.61 7.51
C CYS A 158 3.51 10.94 6.16
N LEU A 159 3.18 10.24 5.07
CA LEU A 159 3.71 10.47 3.73
C LEU A 159 2.83 11.43 2.90
N ILE A 160 1.54 11.54 3.25
CA ILE A 160 0.54 12.33 2.52
C ILE A 160 0.93 13.82 2.42
N PRO A 161 1.31 14.53 3.50
CA PRO A 161 1.65 15.96 3.45
C PRO A 161 2.82 16.30 2.51
N TYR A 162 3.61 15.30 2.13
CA TYR A 162 4.79 15.45 1.29
C TYR A 162 4.55 15.00 -0.16
N ASN A 163 3.29 14.73 -0.54
CA ASN A 163 2.88 14.30 -1.88
C ASN A 163 3.61 13.04 -2.38
N VAL A 164 4.01 12.17 -1.45
CA VAL A 164 4.64 10.88 -1.77
C VAL A 164 3.59 9.87 -2.26
N ILE A 165 2.35 10.00 -1.78
CA ILE A 165 1.22 9.17 -2.19
C ILE A 165 0.53 9.83 -3.38
N SER A 166 0.87 9.41 -4.59
CA SER A 166 0.16 9.80 -5.81
C SER A 166 -1.13 8.99 -5.99
N GLN A 167 -2.01 9.43 -6.89
CA GLN A 167 -3.23 8.70 -7.24
C GLN A 167 -2.93 7.26 -7.68
N SER A 168 -1.92 7.05 -8.52
CA SER A 168 -1.56 5.72 -9.02
C SER A 168 -1.10 4.79 -7.89
N VAL A 169 -0.34 5.30 -6.92
CA VAL A 169 0.04 4.56 -5.72
C VAL A 169 -1.20 4.24 -4.87
N TRP A 170 -2.05 5.25 -4.64
CA TRP A 170 -3.29 5.13 -3.86
C TRP A 170 -4.24 4.05 -4.39
N GLU A 171 -4.51 4.07 -5.70
CA GLU A 171 -5.36 3.09 -6.38
C GLU A 171 -4.83 1.66 -6.28
N CYS A 172 -3.51 1.49 -6.10
CA CYS A 172 -2.90 0.18 -5.91
C CYS A 172 -2.97 -0.31 -4.47
N ILE A 173 -2.75 0.59 -3.48
CA ILE A 173 -2.58 0.16 -2.08
C ILE A 173 -3.88 0.21 -1.29
N MET A 174 -4.75 1.20 -1.51
CA MET A 174 -5.92 1.40 -0.67
C MET A 174 -6.96 0.26 -0.74
N PRO A 175 -7.20 -0.39 -1.90
CA PRO A 175 -8.02 -1.60 -1.96
C PRO A 175 -7.51 -2.71 -1.03
N GLU A 176 -6.19 -2.93 -1.01
CA GLU A 176 -5.56 -3.96 -0.19
C GLU A 176 -5.68 -3.62 1.30
N TRP A 177 -5.59 -2.34 1.67
CA TRP A 177 -5.79 -1.87 3.04
C TRP A 177 -7.22 -2.07 3.52
N LEU A 178 -8.22 -1.64 2.75
CA LEU A 178 -9.63 -1.85 3.13
C LEU A 178 -9.99 -3.34 3.18
N GLU A 179 -9.43 -4.15 2.28
CA GLU A 179 -9.62 -5.60 2.30
C GLU A 179 -8.98 -6.26 3.54
N ALA A 180 -7.76 -5.86 3.91
CA ALA A 180 -7.11 -6.36 5.12
C ALA A 180 -7.87 -5.97 6.39
N ILE A 181 -8.37 -4.73 6.47
CA ILE A 181 -9.20 -4.29 7.60
C ILE A 181 -10.48 -5.12 7.66
N ARG A 182 -11.18 -5.26 6.54
CA ARG A 182 -12.43 -6.02 6.45
C ARG A 182 -12.28 -7.49 6.87
N THR A 183 -11.16 -8.12 6.53
CA THR A 183 -11.00 -9.58 6.68
C THR A 183 -10.23 -9.98 7.94
N GLU A 184 -9.42 -9.09 8.51
CA GLU A 184 -8.49 -9.44 9.58
C GLU A 184 -8.73 -8.67 10.88
N VAL A 185 -9.57 -7.62 10.87
CA VAL A 185 -9.92 -6.84 12.05
C VAL A 185 -11.26 -7.33 12.61
N PRO A 186 -11.32 -7.77 13.87
CA PRO A 186 -12.59 -8.09 14.52
C PRO A 186 -13.50 -6.87 14.65
N ASP A 187 -14.82 -7.06 14.51
CA ASP A 187 -15.83 -5.98 14.54
C ASP A 187 -15.73 -5.09 15.79
N ASN A 188 -15.40 -5.67 16.95
CA ASN A 188 -15.26 -4.92 18.21
C ASN A 188 -14.03 -4.00 18.26
N GLN A 189 -13.07 -4.18 17.34
CA GLN A 189 -11.85 -3.38 17.22
C GLN A 189 -11.84 -2.48 15.97
N LEU A 190 -12.84 -2.60 15.10
CA LEU A 190 -12.92 -1.82 13.86
C LEU A 190 -12.83 -0.31 14.12
N LYS A 191 -13.50 0.19 15.16
CA LYS A 191 -13.52 1.62 15.52
C LYS A 191 -12.14 2.21 15.82
N GLU A 192 -11.13 1.40 16.12
CA GLU A 192 -9.75 1.87 16.33
C GLU A 192 -9.12 2.50 15.08
N PHE A 193 -9.67 2.21 13.89
CA PHE A 193 -9.21 2.72 12.59
C PHE A 193 -9.87 4.04 12.19
N ARG A 194 -10.93 4.46 12.88
CA ARG A 194 -11.71 5.66 12.56
C ARG A 194 -10.81 6.89 12.42
N GLU A 195 -9.99 7.16 13.43
CA GLU A 195 -9.16 8.38 13.44
C GLU A 195 -8.21 8.46 12.23
N VAL A 196 -7.48 7.38 11.93
CA VAL A 196 -6.49 7.40 10.84
C VAL A 196 -7.16 7.45 9.48
N LEU A 197 -8.25 6.71 9.27
CA LEU A 197 -8.95 6.70 7.99
C LEU A 197 -9.77 7.98 7.76
N SER A 198 -10.37 8.57 8.79
CA SER A 198 -11.02 9.89 8.68
C SER A 198 -10.03 10.96 8.23
N LYS A 199 -8.78 10.92 8.71
CA LYS A 199 -7.73 11.86 8.26
C LYS A 199 -7.28 11.61 6.82
N MET A 200 -7.36 10.37 6.32
CA MET A 200 -6.97 10.05 4.94
C MET A 200 -8.07 10.36 3.92
N PHE A 201 -9.32 10.10 4.30
CA PHE A 201 -10.52 10.31 3.49
C PHE A 201 -11.24 11.63 3.79
N ASP A 202 -10.51 12.62 4.33
CA ASP A 202 -11.09 13.92 4.65
C ASP A 202 -11.44 14.68 3.36
N ILE A 203 -12.74 14.85 3.11
CA ILE A 203 -13.27 15.51 1.92
C ILE A 203 -13.27 17.04 2.01
N GLU A 204 -13.06 17.61 3.20
CA GLU A 204 -13.01 19.06 3.40
C GLU A 204 -11.58 19.56 3.27
N LEU A 205 -10.65 18.86 3.92
CA LEU A 205 -9.22 19.19 3.89
C LEU A 205 -8.53 18.66 2.63
N CYS A 206 -9.08 17.63 1.97
CA CYS A 206 -8.52 17.01 0.77
C CYS A 206 -7.00 16.82 0.87
N PRO A 207 -6.53 15.99 1.82
CA PRO A 207 -5.12 15.94 2.19
C PRO A 207 -4.24 15.33 1.10
N LEU A 208 -4.86 14.61 0.14
CA LEU A 208 -4.19 13.96 -0.97
C LEU A 208 -4.05 14.92 -2.17
N PRO A 209 -3.01 14.79 -3.00
CA PRO A 209 -2.75 15.69 -4.13
C PRO A 209 -3.62 15.39 -5.37
N PHE A 210 -4.84 14.88 -5.18
CA PHE A 210 -5.77 14.44 -6.21
C PHE A 210 -7.22 14.65 -5.77
N SER A 211 -8.16 14.57 -6.71
CA SER A 211 -9.55 14.92 -6.47
C SER A 211 -10.28 13.91 -5.57
N MET A 212 -11.43 14.31 -5.06
CA MET A 212 -12.33 13.44 -4.31
C MET A 212 -12.80 12.24 -5.15
N GLU A 213 -13.09 12.45 -6.43
CA GLU A 213 -13.46 11.37 -7.36
C GLU A 213 -12.31 10.36 -7.52
N GLU A 214 -11.07 10.85 -7.59
CA GLU A 214 -9.87 10.02 -7.68
C GLU A 214 -9.61 9.25 -6.37
N MET A 215 -9.87 9.87 -5.22
CA MET A 215 -9.75 9.25 -3.89
C MET A 215 -10.63 8.00 -3.73
N PHE A 216 -11.85 8.05 -4.24
CA PHE A 216 -12.79 6.92 -4.22
C PHE A 216 -12.79 6.11 -5.53
N GLY A 217 -11.95 6.47 -6.50
CA GLY A 217 -11.95 5.89 -7.85
C GLY A 217 -11.74 4.37 -7.86
N PHE A 218 -10.95 3.86 -6.90
CA PHE A 218 -10.71 2.42 -6.74
C PHE A 218 -11.97 1.62 -6.32
N ILE A 219 -12.95 2.28 -5.71
CA ILE A 219 -14.28 1.72 -5.41
C ILE A 219 -15.17 1.90 -6.63
N SER A 220 -15.26 3.12 -7.17
CA SER A 220 -16.13 3.45 -8.30
C SER A 220 -15.93 2.54 -9.49
N CYS A 221 -14.67 2.29 -9.85
CA CYS A 221 -14.35 1.48 -11.02
C CYS A 221 -14.86 0.04 -10.93
N ARG A 222 -15.11 -0.48 -9.72
CA ARG A 222 -15.62 -1.84 -9.50
C ARG A 222 -17.10 -2.00 -9.85
N PHE A 223 -17.84 -0.91 -10.02
CA PHE A 223 -19.24 -0.94 -10.40
C PHE A 223 -19.46 -0.98 -11.92
N THR A 224 -18.43 -0.70 -12.73
CA THR A 224 -18.57 -0.61 -14.20
C THR A 224 -17.92 -1.81 -14.90
N GLY A 225 -18.73 -2.67 -15.53
CA GLY A 225 -18.25 -3.78 -16.36
C GLY A 225 -17.70 -5.00 -15.59
N TYR A 226 -17.78 -4.99 -14.26
CA TYR A 226 -17.34 -6.09 -13.40
C TYR A 226 -18.51 -6.99 -12.95
N PRO A 227 -18.24 -8.29 -12.67
CA PRO A 227 -19.26 -9.22 -12.18
C PRO A 227 -19.72 -8.89 -10.75
N SER A 228 -20.88 -9.40 -10.37
CA SER A 228 -21.53 -9.13 -9.07
C SER A 228 -20.62 -9.42 -7.86
N SER A 229 -19.76 -10.44 -7.91
CA SER A 229 -18.83 -10.75 -6.80
C SER A 229 -17.79 -9.65 -6.56
N VAL A 230 -17.40 -8.92 -7.62
CA VAL A 230 -16.46 -7.79 -7.52
C VAL A 230 -17.18 -6.54 -7.04
N GLN A 231 -18.43 -6.34 -7.46
CA GLN A 231 -19.28 -5.25 -6.95
C GLN A 231 -19.59 -5.45 -5.46
N GLU A 232 -19.87 -6.68 -5.04
CA GLU A 232 -20.08 -7.06 -3.63
C GLU A 232 -18.87 -6.70 -2.77
N GLN A 233 -17.65 -6.98 -3.24
CA GLN A 233 -16.44 -6.57 -2.54
C GLN A 233 -16.36 -5.04 -2.34
N ALA A 234 -16.65 -4.26 -3.38
CA ALA A 234 -16.67 -2.80 -3.30
C ALA A 234 -17.76 -2.29 -2.33
N LEU A 235 -18.93 -2.94 -2.30
CA LEU A 235 -19.98 -2.66 -1.33
C LEU A 235 -19.53 -2.94 0.11
N LEU A 236 -18.76 -4.00 0.33
CA LEU A 236 -18.21 -4.29 1.65
C LEU A 236 -17.15 -3.26 2.09
N TRP A 237 -16.35 -2.73 1.16
CA TRP A 237 -15.45 -1.61 1.47
C TRP A 237 -16.24 -0.36 1.86
N LEU A 238 -17.30 -0.02 1.12
CA LEU A 238 -18.21 1.08 1.48
C LEU A 238 -18.89 0.86 2.84
N HIS A 239 -19.22 -0.39 3.18
CA HIS A 239 -19.75 -0.75 4.49
C HIS A 239 -18.72 -0.49 5.60
N VAL A 240 -17.45 -0.90 5.42
CA VAL A 240 -16.36 -0.58 6.36
C VAL A 240 -16.21 0.92 6.56
N LEU A 241 -16.23 1.70 5.47
CA LEU A 241 -16.14 3.16 5.56
C LEU A 241 -17.32 3.76 6.33
N SER A 242 -18.53 3.23 6.10
CA SER A 242 -19.76 3.68 6.77
C SER A 242 -19.77 3.36 8.26
N GLU A 243 -19.34 2.16 8.67
CA GLU A 243 -19.20 1.74 10.07
C GLU A 243 -18.19 2.61 10.86
N LEU A 244 -17.24 3.22 10.15
CA LEU A 244 -16.26 4.14 10.70
C LEU A 244 -16.68 5.61 10.64
N ASP A 245 -17.91 5.92 10.24
CA ASP A 245 -18.41 7.28 9.99
C ASP A 245 -17.56 8.08 8.98
N ILE A 246 -16.94 7.41 8.00
CA ILE A 246 -16.18 8.09 6.94
C ILE A 246 -17.16 8.59 5.89
N MET A 247 -17.17 9.90 5.66
CA MET A 247 -18.13 10.54 4.76
C MET A 247 -17.81 10.22 3.30
N VAL A 248 -18.72 9.50 2.64
CA VAL A 248 -18.74 9.34 1.19
C VAL A 248 -19.86 10.22 0.61
N PRO A 249 -19.57 11.11 -0.36
CA PRO A 249 -20.57 11.97 -0.95
C PRO A 249 -21.75 11.18 -1.54
N LEU A 250 -22.97 11.60 -1.23
CA LEU A 250 -24.17 10.91 -1.70
C LEU A 250 -24.26 10.82 -3.24
N GLN A 251 -23.85 11.88 -3.95
CA GLN A 251 -23.87 11.88 -5.41
C GLN A 251 -22.92 10.82 -6.00
N LEU A 252 -21.78 10.60 -5.34
CA LEU A 252 -20.83 9.57 -5.76
C LEU A 252 -21.41 8.17 -5.51
N LEU A 253 -22.04 7.94 -4.36
CA LEU A 253 -22.73 6.68 -4.06
C LEU A 253 -23.85 6.38 -5.07
N ILE A 254 -24.67 7.38 -5.40
CA ILE A 254 -25.75 7.23 -6.40
C ILE A 254 -25.17 6.84 -7.76
N SER A 255 -24.07 7.48 -8.18
CA SER A 255 -23.38 7.13 -9.43
C SER A 255 -22.89 5.68 -9.40
N MET A 256 -22.15 5.29 -8.35
CA MET A 256 -21.63 3.92 -8.19
C MET A 256 -22.75 2.88 -8.28
N PHE A 257 -23.86 3.09 -7.57
CA PHE A 257 -24.96 2.12 -7.54
C PHE A 257 -25.73 2.07 -8.87
N SER A 258 -25.91 3.21 -9.53
CA SER A 258 -26.48 3.26 -10.88
C SER A 258 -25.62 2.45 -11.87
N ASP A 259 -24.31 2.66 -11.86
CA ASP A 259 -23.36 1.96 -12.71
C ASP A 259 -23.36 0.45 -12.42
N GLY A 260 -23.43 0.06 -11.14
CA GLY A 260 -23.52 -1.33 -10.71
C GLY A 260 -24.74 -2.05 -11.28
N VAL A 261 -25.93 -1.44 -11.14
CA VAL A 261 -27.19 -1.98 -11.67
C VAL A 261 -27.15 -2.11 -13.18
N ASN A 262 -26.61 -1.10 -13.87
CA ASN A 262 -26.48 -1.12 -15.33
C ASN A 262 -25.51 -2.22 -15.78
N SER A 263 -24.36 -2.35 -15.13
CA SER A 263 -23.36 -3.39 -15.40
C SER A 263 -23.94 -4.80 -15.24
N VAL A 264 -24.71 -5.05 -14.17
CA VAL A 264 -25.35 -6.35 -13.96
C VAL A 264 -26.39 -6.65 -15.05
N LYS A 265 -27.20 -5.67 -15.45
CA LYS A 265 -28.16 -5.81 -16.55
C LYS A 265 -27.47 -6.13 -17.87
N GLU A 266 -26.41 -5.41 -18.21
CA GLU A 266 -25.63 -5.64 -19.43
C GLU A 266 -25.00 -7.03 -19.45
N LEU A 267 -24.38 -7.45 -18.35
CA LEU A 267 -23.79 -8.79 -18.23
C LEU A 267 -24.86 -9.90 -18.33
N ALA A 268 -26.04 -9.70 -17.76
CA ALA A 268 -27.15 -10.63 -17.90
C ALA A 268 -27.65 -10.73 -19.36
N ASN A 269 -27.75 -9.59 -20.05
CA ASN A 269 -28.16 -9.55 -21.46
C ASN A 269 -27.12 -10.20 -22.38
N GLN A 270 -25.83 -9.97 -22.14
CA GLN A 270 -24.74 -10.65 -22.87
C GLN A 270 -24.74 -12.16 -22.66
N ARG A 271 -25.09 -12.65 -21.47
CA ARG A 271 -25.25 -14.09 -21.22
C ARG A 271 -26.42 -14.66 -22.01
N LYS A 272 -27.57 -13.98 -22.01
CA LYS A 272 -28.76 -14.37 -22.78
C LYS A 272 -28.49 -14.39 -24.29
N SER A 273 -27.80 -13.38 -24.84
CA SER A 273 -27.47 -13.34 -26.27
C SER A 273 -26.52 -14.48 -26.68
N ARG A 274 -25.48 -14.77 -25.88
CA ARG A 274 -24.56 -15.89 -26.14
C ARG A 274 -25.26 -17.24 -26.11
N VAL A 275 -26.20 -17.46 -25.19
CA VAL A 275 -27.00 -18.69 -25.13
C VAL A 275 -27.89 -18.82 -26.38
N SER A 276 -28.50 -17.72 -26.82
CA SER A 276 -29.31 -17.68 -28.04
C SER A 276 -28.49 -17.97 -29.31
N GLU A 277 -27.29 -17.39 -29.43
CA GLU A 277 -26.36 -17.68 -30.53
C GLU A 277 -25.88 -19.14 -30.52
N LEU A 278 -25.57 -19.71 -29.34
CA LEU A 278 -25.15 -21.10 -29.25
C LEU A 278 -26.28 -22.06 -29.64
N ALA A 279 -27.52 -21.77 -29.21
CA ALA A 279 -28.71 -22.52 -29.60
C ALA A 279 -28.99 -22.40 -31.12
N GLY A 280 -28.88 -21.20 -31.69
CA GLY A 280 -29.01 -20.96 -33.13
C GLY A 280 -27.93 -21.67 -33.96
N ASN A 281 -26.69 -21.70 -33.47
CA ASN A 281 -25.58 -22.42 -34.10
C ASN A 281 -25.75 -23.94 -34.01
N LEU A 282 -26.28 -24.48 -32.91
CA LEU A 282 -26.63 -25.91 -32.80
C LEU A 282 -27.76 -26.29 -33.75
N ALA A 283 -28.77 -25.43 -33.90
CA ALA A 283 -29.84 -25.62 -34.88
C ALA A 283 -29.30 -25.57 -36.32
N SER A 284 -28.46 -24.59 -36.65
CA SER A 284 -27.82 -24.46 -37.97
C SER A 284 -26.86 -25.62 -38.28
N ARG A 285 -26.12 -26.12 -37.27
CA ARG A 285 -25.23 -27.26 -37.43
C ARG A 285 -25.99 -28.56 -37.65
N ARG A 286 -27.16 -28.77 -37.01
CA ARG A 286 -28.04 -29.94 -37.30
C ARG A 286 -28.59 -29.92 -38.72
N VAL A 287 -28.82 -28.74 -39.29
CA VAL A 287 -29.28 -28.59 -40.69
C VAL A 287 -28.12 -28.80 -41.68
N SER A 288 -26.86 -28.60 -41.26
CA SER A 288 -25.67 -28.68 -42.11
C SER A 288 -24.95 -30.05 -42.13
N VAL A 289 -25.43 -31.09 -41.42
CA VAL A 289 -24.82 -32.44 -41.44
C VAL A 289 -25.24 -33.26 -42.67
N ALA A 290 -26.14 -32.74 -43.52
CA ALA A 290 -26.42 -33.33 -44.83
C ALA A 290 -25.66 -32.57 -45.92
N SER A 291 -24.34 -32.80 -46.05
CA SER A 291 -23.58 -32.92 -47.32
C SER A 291 -22.08 -32.60 -47.13
N ASP A 292 -21.27 -33.57 -47.58
CA ASP A 292 -19.91 -33.44 -48.14
C ASP A 292 -18.67 -33.55 -47.20
N PRO A 293 -17.73 -34.49 -47.48
CA PRO A 293 -16.51 -34.67 -46.71
C PRO A 293 -15.33 -33.89 -47.32
N GLY A 294 -14.73 -33.01 -46.52
CA GLY A 294 -13.32 -32.66 -46.68
C GLY A 294 -13.00 -31.17 -46.82
N ARG A 295 -12.63 -30.53 -45.71
CA ARG A 295 -11.48 -29.63 -45.64
C ARG A 295 -11.19 -29.21 -44.20
N ARG A 296 -10.00 -29.56 -43.70
CA ARG A 296 -9.42 -28.97 -42.50
C ARG A 296 -9.01 -27.53 -42.79
N VAL A 297 -9.54 -26.56 -42.05
CA VAL A 297 -8.94 -25.23 -41.89
C VAL A 297 -9.10 -24.79 -40.43
N GLN A 298 -7.98 -24.54 -39.76
CA GLN A 298 -7.90 -23.94 -38.43
C GLN A 298 -8.31 -22.46 -38.51
N HIS A 299 -9.24 -22.02 -37.67
CA HIS A 299 -9.46 -20.61 -37.39
C HIS A 299 -9.27 -20.35 -35.89
N ASN A 300 -8.08 -19.85 -35.54
CA ASN A 300 -7.87 -19.06 -34.34
C ASN A 300 -8.58 -17.71 -34.56
N MET A 301 -9.67 -17.44 -33.85
CA MET A 301 -10.21 -16.09 -33.71
C MET A 301 -9.78 -15.53 -32.35
N LEU A 302 -8.77 -14.66 -32.40
CA LEU A 302 -8.49 -13.68 -31.35
C LEU A 302 -9.60 -12.63 -31.37
N SER A 303 -10.11 -12.27 -30.19
CA SER A 303 -11.12 -11.21 -30.01
C SER A 303 -10.58 -9.84 -30.45
N PRO A 304 -11.41 -8.96 -31.05
CA PRO A 304 -10.97 -7.66 -31.61
C PRO A 304 -10.98 -6.50 -30.59
N PHE A 305 -11.21 -6.74 -29.30
CA PHE A 305 -11.26 -5.67 -28.30
C PHE A 305 -9.98 -5.61 -27.48
N HIS A 306 -9.20 -4.55 -27.69
CA HIS A 306 -8.17 -4.12 -26.76
C HIS A 306 -8.81 -3.32 -25.62
N SER A 307 -8.60 -3.76 -24.37
CA SER A 307 -9.00 -3.01 -23.17
C SER A 307 -8.27 -1.66 -23.11
N PRO A 308 -8.94 -0.56 -22.75
CA PRO A 308 -8.35 0.80 -22.78
C PRO A 308 -7.43 1.12 -21.59
N PHE A 309 -7.22 0.19 -20.67
CA PHE A 309 -6.25 0.35 -19.57
C PHE A 309 -5.17 -0.72 -19.70
N GLN A 310 -4.03 -0.33 -20.28
CA GLN A 310 -2.80 -1.10 -20.12
C GLN A 310 -2.30 -0.87 -18.70
N SER A 311 -2.63 -1.80 -17.81
CA SER A 311 -1.88 -1.97 -16.58
C SER A 311 -0.40 -2.16 -16.93
N PRO A 312 0.56 -1.57 -16.20
CA PRO A 312 1.99 -1.77 -16.45
C PRO A 312 2.41 -3.25 -16.28
N PHE A 313 1.57 -4.08 -15.69
CA PHE A 313 1.69 -5.52 -15.71
C PHE A 313 1.00 -6.11 -16.94
N ARG A 314 1.70 -6.17 -18.08
CA ARG A 314 1.36 -7.14 -19.12
C ARG A 314 1.30 -8.51 -18.43
N SER A 315 0.14 -9.13 -18.44
CA SER A 315 0.00 -10.52 -18.00
C SER A 315 0.49 -11.44 -19.12
N PRO A 316 1.59 -12.17 -18.90
CA PRO A 316 1.64 -13.58 -19.22
C PRO A 316 1.72 -14.33 -17.89
N MET A 317 0.75 -15.19 -17.66
CA MET A 317 0.79 -16.33 -16.73
C MET A 317 2.05 -16.42 -15.83
N ARG A 318 1.86 -16.08 -14.54
CA ARG A 318 2.75 -16.17 -13.36
C ARG A 318 3.14 -14.79 -12.80
N SER A 319 2.23 -14.21 -12.00
CA SER A 319 2.66 -13.32 -10.92
C SER A 319 3.48 -14.14 -9.90
N PRO A 320 4.58 -13.60 -9.34
CA PRO A 320 5.27 -14.23 -8.21
C PRO A 320 4.46 -14.09 -6.91
N PHE A 321 3.49 -13.16 -6.88
CA PHE A 321 2.53 -13.02 -5.79
C PHE A 321 1.36 -13.98 -6.03
N ARG A 322 1.39 -15.11 -5.35
CA ARG A 322 0.21 -15.96 -5.20
C ARG A 322 -0.84 -15.16 -4.42
N SER A 323 -1.93 -14.83 -5.08
CA SER A 323 -3.18 -14.51 -4.40
C SER A 323 -3.50 -15.63 -3.38
N PRO A 324 -3.95 -15.31 -2.15
CA PRO A 324 -4.26 -16.33 -1.16
C PRO A 324 -5.55 -17.10 -1.48
N PHE A 325 -6.27 -16.77 -2.55
CA PHE A 325 -7.52 -17.45 -2.92
C PHE A 325 -7.30 -18.52 -3.98
N LYS A 326 -6.60 -19.59 -3.58
CA LYS A 326 -6.82 -20.94 -4.11
C LYS A 326 -6.97 -21.86 -2.90
N ASN A 327 -8.22 -22.10 -2.51
CA ASN A 327 -8.74 -23.33 -1.91
C ASN A 327 -10.09 -23.07 -1.21
N PHE A 328 -11.14 -22.78 -1.98
CA PHE A 328 -12.48 -23.22 -1.60
C PHE A 328 -12.90 -24.28 -2.62
N GLY A 329 -12.55 -25.52 -2.30
CA GLY A 329 -12.80 -26.68 -3.12
C GLY A 329 -12.30 -27.90 -2.37
N HIS A 330 -13.16 -28.46 -1.52
CA HIS A 330 -12.91 -29.78 -0.96
C HIS A 330 -12.83 -30.81 -2.10
N PRO A 331 -11.87 -31.75 -2.08
CA PRO A 331 -11.75 -32.77 -3.10
C PRO A 331 -12.68 -33.95 -2.78
N GLY A 332 -13.60 -34.21 -3.69
CA GLY A 332 -14.20 -35.54 -3.86
C GLY A 332 -15.63 -35.69 -3.37
N GLY A 333 -16.54 -36.00 -4.30
CA GLY A 333 -17.73 -36.78 -3.98
C GLY A 333 -19.03 -36.35 -4.65
N ARG A 334 -19.23 -36.81 -5.89
CA ARG A 334 -20.51 -37.16 -6.54
C ARG A 334 -21.59 -36.08 -6.72
N THR A 335 -21.81 -35.79 -8.00
CA THR A 335 -23.06 -35.34 -8.62
C THR A 335 -24.30 -35.97 -8.00
N ILE A 336 -25.21 -35.14 -7.49
CA ILE A 336 -26.63 -35.45 -7.40
C ILE A 336 -27.35 -34.23 -7.98
N ASP A 337 -28.02 -34.46 -9.10
CA ASP A 337 -28.92 -33.52 -9.76
C ASP A 337 -30.07 -33.16 -8.81
N PHE A 338 -30.38 -31.87 -8.71
CA PHE A 338 -31.67 -31.40 -8.24
C PHE A 338 -32.18 -30.39 -9.26
N ASP A 339 -33.05 -30.89 -10.14
CA ASP A 339 -34.08 -30.10 -10.79
C ASP A 339 -34.97 -29.51 -9.68
N CYS A 340 -35.13 -28.19 -9.68
CA CYS A 340 -36.26 -27.54 -9.03
C CYS A 340 -37.00 -26.76 -10.11
N GLU A 341 -38.15 -27.32 -10.46
CA GLU A 341 -39.20 -26.73 -11.28
C GLU A 341 -39.75 -25.45 -10.63
N ASP A 342 -40.23 -24.58 -11.51
CA ASP A 342 -41.05 -23.41 -11.24
C ASP A 342 -42.33 -23.77 -10.45
N ASP A 343 -42.64 -22.95 -9.45
CA ASP A 343 -44.00 -22.41 -9.16
C ASP A 343 -43.87 -21.06 -8.43
#